data_AF-A0A179BIR2-F1
#
_entry.id   AF-A0A179BIR2-F1
#
_cell.length_a   1.000
_cell.length_b   1.000
_cell.length_c   1.000
_cell.angle_alpha   90.00
_cell.angle_beta   90.00
_cell.angle_gamma   90.00
#
_symmetry.space_group_name_H-M   'P 1'
#
loop_
_entity.id
_entity.type
_entity.pdbx_description
1 polymer ?
#
loop_
_entity_poly.entity_id
_entity_poly.type
_entity_poly.pdbx_seq_one_letter_code
_entity_poly.pdbx_strand_id
1 'polypeptide(L)'
;MAAIISEATHEESLSKAQEALTRLVENGDLERIVHLARLAGAAQDSMSDEIVGRLAGLASDGLDLLDRINRSQIVHALPTLSVLLENGDLERIVHLARMVGAAQDSMSDEMVTRMAGMASDAMCLLDRATRTGVMDRLLAVAEKMDQEHILTDFLCCLAGATEEAAHTPAPKGGISGLWDLMKQPETQQTIQFLMLLGKHFRSCRLKP
;
A
#
# COMPACT_ATOMS: atom_id res chain seq x y z
N MET A 1 -67.94 -23.08 -84.81
CA MET A 1 -66.52 -23.25 -85.16
C MET A 1 -65.57 -22.47 -84.24
N ALA A 2 -65.94 -21.33 -83.65
CA ALA A 2 -65.04 -20.57 -82.75
C ALA A 2 -64.83 -21.20 -81.35
N ALA A 3 -65.85 -21.85 -80.77
CA ALA A 3 -65.72 -22.49 -79.46
C ALA A 3 -64.74 -23.69 -79.46
N ILE A 4 -64.77 -24.50 -80.53
CA ILE A 4 -63.94 -25.71 -80.67
C ILE A 4 -62.44 -25.35 -80.82
N ILE A 5 -62.12 -24.18 -81.41
CA ILE A 5 -60.73 -23.72 -81.58
C ILE A 5 -60.16 -23.16 -80.26
N SER A 6 -60.99 -22.52 -79.43
CA SER A 6 -60.59 -22.05 -78.10
C SER A 6 -60.39 -23.18 -77.10
N GLU A 7 -61.16 -24.27 -77.23
CA GLU A 7 -61.08 -25.44 -76.36
C GLU A 7 -59.85 -26.29 -76.70
N ALA A 8 -59.57 -26.48 -77.99
CA ALA A 8 -58.37 -27.18 -78.47
C ALA A 8 -57.05 -26.46 -78.10
N THR A 9 -57.04 -25.12 -78.14
CA THR A 9 -55.86 -24.32 -77.74
C THR A 9 -55.66 -24.31 -76.22
N HIS A 10 -56.75 -24.33 -75.44
CA HIS A 10 -56.67 -24.49 -73.99
C HIS A 10 -56.16 -25.88 -73.60
N GLU A 11 -56.66 -26.95 -74.23
CA GLU A 11 -56.19 -28.33 -74.01
C GLU A 11 -54.72 -28.50 -74.41
N GLU A 12 -54.28 -27.91 -75.52
CA GLU A 12 -52.87 -27.96 -75.93
C GLU A 12 -51.96 -27.20 -74.95
N SER A 13 -52.41 -26.04 -74.44
CA SER A 13 -51.67 -25.28 -73.43
C SER A 13 -51.61 -26.00 -72.08
N LEU A 14 -52.69 -26.67 -71.68
CA LEU A 14 -52.77 -27.49 -70.48
C LEU A 14 -51.88 -28.73 -70.61
N SER A 15 -51.87 -29.37 -71.78
CA SER A 15 -51.01 -30.52 -72.06
C SER A 15 -49.53 -30.13 -72.00
N LYS A 16 -49.14 -29.00 -72.61
CA LYS A 16 -47.77 -28.47 -72.52
C LYS A 16 -47.36 -28.10 -71.08
N ALA A 17 -48.26 -27.47 -70.33
CA ALA A 17 -48.02 -27.16 -68.93
C ALA A 17 -47.90 -28.43 -68.07
N GLN A 18 -48.73 -29.44 -68.34
CA GLN A 18 -48.70 -30.72 -67.67
C GLN A 18 -47.42 -31.50 -68.01
N GLU A 19 -46.97 -31.49 -69.26
CA GLU A 19 -45.70 -32.11 -69.66
C GLU A 19 -44.51 -31.37 -69.03
N ALA A 20 -44.53 -30.04 -68.99
CA ALA A 20 -43.50 -29.24 -68.31
C ALA A 20 -43.47 -29.50 -66.80
N LEU A 21 -44.62 -29.58 -66.14
CA LEU A 21 -44.75 -29.96 -64.72
C LEU A 21 -44.29 -31.39 -64.48
N THR A 22 -44.64 -32.33 -65.37
CA THR A 22 -44.20 -33.73 -65.28
C THR A 22 -42.69 -33.80 -65.39
N ARG A 23 -42.06 -33.07 -66.32
CA ARG A 23 -40.60 -32.97 -66.42
C ARG A 23 -39.97 -32.31 -65.19
N LEU A 24 -40.60 -31.30 -64.60
CA LEU A 24 -40.11 -30.65 -63.37
C LEU A 24 -40.20 -31.59 -62.15
N VAL A 25 -41.23 -32.43 -62.09
CA VAL A 25 -41.41 -33.47 -61.05
C VAL A 25 -40.42 -34.61 -61.27
N GLU A 26 -40.24 -35.10 -62.49
CA GLU A 26 -39.28 -36.17 -62.81
C GLU A 26 -37.84 -35.75 -62.55
N ASN A 27 -37.49 -34.49 -62.80
CA ASN A 27 -36.14 -33.96 -62.54
C ASN A 27 -35.93 -33.54 -61.07
N GLY A 28 -36.96 -33.62 -60.21
CA GLY A 28 -36.89 -33.27 -58.79
C GLY A 28 -36.79 -31.76 -58.49
N ASP A 29 -37.03 -30.92 -59.49
CA ASP A 29 -36.91 -29.47 -59.37
C ASP A 29 -38.10 -28.87 -58.62
N LEU A 30 -39.28 -29.49 -58.71
CA LEU A 30 -40.45 -29.04 -57.95
C LEU A 30 -40.24 -29.19 -56.44
N GLU A 31 -39.66 -30.32 -56.01
CA GLU A 31 -39.31 -30.59 -54.62
C GLU A 31 -38.26 -29.58 -54.12
N ARG A 32 -37.24 -29.26 -54.93
CA ARG A 32 -36.23 -28.25 -54.60
C ARG A 32 -36.82 -26.86 -54.42
N ILE A 33 -37.76 -26.46 -55.28
CA ILE A 33 -38.45 -25.16 -55.17
C ILE A 33 -39.28 -25.11 -53.88
N VAL A 34 -40.00 -26.19 -53.54
CA VAL A 34 -40.77 -26.27 -52.29
C VAL A 34 -39.86 -26.22 -51.07
N HIS A 35 -38.72 -26.92 -51.09
CA HIS A 35 -37.73 -26.85 -50.02
C HIS A 35 -37.09 -25.46 -49.89
N LEU A 36 -36.79 -24.79 -51.01
CA LEU A 36 -36.33 -23.40 -51.02
C LEU A 36 -37.38 -22.45 -50.47
N ALA A 37 -38.66 -22.61 -50.82
CA ALA A 37 -39.74 -21.79 -50.32
C ALA A 37 -39.92 -21.96 -48.80
N ARG A 38 -39.83 -23.19 -48.29
CA ARG A 38 -39.88 -23.47 -46.85
C ARG A 38 -38.64 -22.95 -46.11
N LEU A 39 -37.46 -23.12 -46.68
CA LEU A 39 -36.20 -22.61 -46.12
C LEU A 39 -36.21 -21.07 -46.11
N ALA A 40 -36.65 -20.43 -47.19
CA ALA A 40 -36.75 -18.99 -47.30
C ALA A 40 -37.76 -18.43 -46.30
N GLY A 41 -38.94 -19.06 -46.14
CA GLY A 41 -39.91 -18.70 -45.11
C GLY A 41 -39.33 -18.84 -43.70
N ALA A 42 -38.73 -19.99 -43.37
CA ALA A 42 -38.12 -20.21 -42.05
C ALA A 42 -36.92 -19.27 -41.78
N ALA A 43 -36.11 -18.98 -42.79
CA ALA A 43 -35.01 -18.03 -42.68
C ALA A 43 -35.54 -16.60 -42.50
N GLN A 44 -36.59 -16.22 -43.22
CA GLN A 44 -37.21 -14.90 -43.10
C GLN A 44 -37.89 -14.70 -41.74
N ASP A 45 -38.59 -15.72 -41.23
CA ASP A 45 -39.21 -15.70 -39.91
C ASP A 45 -38.16 -15.66 -38.80
N SER A 46 -37.14 -16.51 -38.87
CA SER A 46 -36.03 -16.54 -37.90
C SER A 46 -35.24 -15.24 -37.87
N MET A 47 -34.95 -14.65 -39.05
CA MET A 47 -34.32 -13.34 -39.14
C MET A 47 -35.22 -12.23 -38.60
N SER A 48 -36.53 -12.33 -38.80
CA SER A 48 -37.50 -11.35 -38.27
C SER A 48 -37.57 -11.42 -36.75
N ASP A 49 -37.67 -12.62 -36.17
CA ASP A 49 -37.74 -12.82 -34.72
C ASP A 49 -36.44 -12.37 -34.04
N GLU A 50 -35.28 -12.62 -34.63
CA GLU A 50 -33.99 -12.17 -34.09
C GLU A 50 -33.87 -10.63 -34.16
N ILE A 51 -34.28 -10.01 -35.28
CA ILE A 51 -34.28 -8.54 -35.41
C ILE A 51 -35.24 -7.93 -34.39
N VAL A 52 -36.43 -8.50 -34.24
CA VAL A 52 -37.44 -8.05 -33.27
C VAL A 52 -36.94 -8.22 -31.84
N GLY A 53 -36.33 -9.36 -31.52
CA GLY A 53 -35.76 -9.64 -30.20
C GLY A 53 -34.63 -8.67 -29.84
N ARG A 54 -33.71 -8.41 -30.77
CA ARG A 54 -32.61 -7.45 -30.56
C ARG A 54 -33.12 -6.01 -30.49
N LEU A 55 -34.10 -5.61 -31.30
CA LEU A 55 -34.73 -4.30 -31.22
C LEU A 55 -35.47 -4.11 -29.90
N ALA A 56 -36.21 -5.12 -29.44
CA ALA A 56 -36.91 -5.09 -28.17
C ALA A 56 -35.92 -5.01 -26.99
N GLY A 57 -34.82 -5.77 -27.04
CA GLY A 57 -33.74 -5.68 -26.06
C GLY A 57 -33.10 -4.29 -26.03
N LEU A 58 -32.72 -3.76 -27.18
CA LEU A 58 -32.15 -2.41 -27.29
C LEU A 58 -33.13 -1.32 -26.82
N ALA A 59 -34.43 -1.47 -27.11
CA ALA A 59 -35.45 -0.54 -26.65
C ALA A 59 -35.63 -0.60 -25.14
N SER A 60 -35.63 -1.81 -24.56
CA SER A 60 -35.71 -2.00 -23.10
C SER A 60 -34.49 -1.42 -22.40
N ASP A 61 -33.29 -1.77 -22.85
CA ASP A 61 -32.03 -1.25 -22.30
C ASP A 61 -31.96 0.29 -22.45
N GLY A 62 -32.44 0.82 -23.59
CA GLY A 62 -32.53 2.26 -23.82
C GLY A 62 -33.48 2.96 -22.85
N LEU A 63 -34.64 2.37 -22.56
CA LEU A 63 -35.59 2.91 -21.58
C LEU A 63 -35.03 2.85 -20.16
N ASP A 64 -34.35 1.78 -19.78
CA ASP A 64 -33.69 1.64 -18.48
C ASP A 64 -32.55 2.67 -18.30
N LEU A 65 -31.78 2.93 -19.36
CA LEU A 65 -30.76 3.99 -19.35
C LEU A 65 -31.39 5.36 -19.20
N LEU A 66 -32.50 5.63 -19.90
CA LEU A 66 -33.22 6.90 -19.78
C LEU A 66 -33.79 7.11 -18.38
N ASP A 67 -34.39 6.07 -17.78
CA ASP A 67 -34.87 6.11 -16.40
C ASP A 67 -33.73 6.36 -15.42
N ARG A 68 -32.59 5.68 -15.61
CA ARG A 68 -31.40 5.86 -14.77
C ARG A 68 -30.78 7.25 -14.93
N ILE A 69 -30.74 7.83 -16.12
CA ILE A 69 -30.29 9.21 -16.36
C ILE A 69 -31.22 10.21 -15.69
N ASN A 70 -32.54 10.02 -15.83
CA ASN A 70 -33.55 10.85 -15.21
C ASN A 70 -33.45 10.80 -13.67
N ARG A 71 -33.16 9.62 -13.10
CA ARG A 71 -33.05 9.42 -11.66
C ARG A 71 -31.71 9.84 -11.06
N SER A 72 -30.62 9.80 -11.83
CA SER A 72 -29.25 10.00 -11.32
C SER A 72 -28.82 11.47 -11.20
N GLN A 73 -29.69 12.44 -11.53
CA GLN A 73 -29.35 13.87 -11.59
C GLN A 73 -28.10 14.18 -12.46
N ILE A 74 -27.64 13.22 -13.29
CA ILE A 74 -26.46 13.37 -14.16
C ILE A 74 -26.68 14.54 -15.13
N VAL A 75 -27.93 14.79 -15.53
CA VAL A 75 -28.33 15.95 -16.34
C VAL A 75 -27.98 17.28 -15.68
N HIS A 76 -28.01 17.35 -14.34
CA HIS A 76 -27.61 18.54 -13.58
C HIS A 76 -26.10 18.61 -13.32
N ALA A 77 -25.40 17.47 -13.28
CA ALA A 77 -23.96 17.41 -13.07
C ALA A 77 -23.16 17.68 -14.37
N LEU A 78 -23.70 17.27 -15.52
CA LEU A 78 -23.07 17.41 -16.85
C LEU A 78 -22.62 18.83 -17.17
N PRO A 79 -23.44 19.90 -16.99
CA PRO A 79 -23.00 21.26 -17.25
C PRO A 79 -21.83 21.68 -16.37
N THR A 80 -21.85 21.30 -15.09
CA THR A 80 -20.77 21.61 -14.14
C THR A 80 -19.48 20.87 -14.51
N LEU A 81 -19.60 19.60 -14.89
CA LEU A 81 -18.47 18.79 -15.37
C LEU A 81 -17.92 19.30 -16.70
N SER A 82 -18.77 19.75 -17.62
CA SER A 82 -18.37 20.37 -18.88
C SER A 82 -17.58 21.65 -18.65
N VAL A 83 -18.00 22.52 -17.72
CA VAL A 83 -17.26 23.73 -17.34
C VAL A 83 -15.91 23.37 -16.72
N LEU A 84 -15.85 22.37 -15.83
CA LEU A 84 -14.60 21.89 -15.24
C LEU A 84 -13.66 21.23 -16.26
N LEU A 85 -14.22 20.60 -17.29
CA LEU A 85 -13.47 20.00 -18.40
C LEU A 85 -12.91 21.09 -19.33
N GLU A 86 -13.74 22.07 -19.73
CA GLU A 86 -13.32 23.19 -20.60
C GLU A 86 -12.28 24.08 -19.94
N ASN A 87 -12.37 24.30 -18.63
CA ASN A 87 -11.39 25.07 -17.88
C ASN A 87 -10.10 24.28 -17.55
N GLY A 88 -10.05 22.99 -17.89
CA GLY A 88 -8.90 22.11 -17.61
C GLY A 88 -8.72 21.73 -16.13
N ASP A 89 -9.68 22.08 -15.28
CA ASP A 89 -9.63 21.81 -13.84
C ASP A 89 -9.73 20.31 -13.56
N LEU A 90 -10.50 19.56 -14.37
CA LEU A 90 -10.59 18.12 -14.23
C LEU A 90 -9.23 17.44 -14.51
N GLU A 91 -8.49 17.93 -15.50
CA GLU A 91 -7.15 17.44 -15.82
C GLU A 91 -6.13 17.79 -14.72
N ARG A 92 -6.21 19.01 -14.16
CA ARG A 92 -5.41 19.40 -12.99
C ARG A 92 -5.68 18.53 -11.78
N ILE A 93 -6.94 18.22 -11.49
CA ILE A 93 -7.33 17.35 -10.37
C ILE A 93 -6.76 15.94 -10.58
N VAL A 94 -6.83 15.40 -11.80
CA VAL A 94 -6.23 14.09 -12.12
C VAL A 94 -4.71 14.11 -11.96
N HIS A 95 -4.04 15.17 -12.42
CA HIS A 95 -2.60 15.30 -12.26
C HIS A 95 -2.18 15.42 -10.79
N LEU A 96 -2.94 16.18 -10.01
CA LEU A 96 -2.74 16.33 -8.57
C LEU A 96 -2.98 15.00 -7.84
N ALA A 97 -4.03 14.27 -8.18
CA ALA A 97 -4.30 12.95 -7.61
C ALA A 97 -3.18 11.95 -7.91
N ARG A 98 -2.64 11.95 -9.14
CA ARG A 98 -1.47 11.11 -9.51
C ARG A 98 -0.21 11.54 -8.76
N MET A 99 0.03 12.83 -8.61
CA MET A 99 1.17 13.37 -7.88
C MET A 99 1.09 13.03 -6.38
N VAL A 100 -0.10 13.18 -5.79
CA VAL A 100 -0.36 12.83 -4.38
C VAL A 100 -0.20 11.33 -4.17
N GLY A 101 -0.71 10.49 -5.09
CA GLY A 101 -0.49 9.04 -5.04
C GLY A 101 0.99 8.68 -5.11
N ALA A 102 1.73 9.22 -6.08
CA ALA A 102 3.16 8.98 -6.21
C ALA A 102 3.98 9.49 -5.00
N ALA A 103 3.59 10.63 -4.42
CA ALA A 103 4.21 11.14 -3.20
C ALA A 103 3.90 10.25 -1.98
N GLN A 104 2.66 9.77 -1.85
CA GLN A 104 2.26 8.84 -0.79
C GLN A 104 3.00 7.51 -0.90
N ASP A 105 3.11 6.94 -2.09
CA ASP A 105 3.82 5.69 -2.33
C ASP A 105 5.31 5.85 -2.04
N SER A 106 5.95 6.92 -2.55
CA SER A 106 7.38 7.18 -2.31
C SER A 106 7.70 7.44 -0.83
N MET A 107 6.84 8.16 -0.11
CA MET A 107 7.03 8.38 1.33
C MET A 107 6.84 7.08 2.12
N SER A 108 5.93 6.21 1.70
CA SER A 108 5.67 4.95 2.37
C SER A 108 6.84 3.98 2.19
N ASP A 109 7.33 3.81 0.97
CA ASP A 109 8.45 2.90 0.68
C ASP A 109 9.75 3.36 1.36
N GLU A 110 10.04 4.66 1.35
CA GLU A 110 11.22 5.23 2.02
C GLU A 110 11.14 5.09 3.54
N MET A 111 9.98 5.37 4.15
CA MET A 111 9.79 5.18 5.60
C MET A 111 9.93 3.71 6.00
N VAL A 112 9.34 2.79 5.23
CA VAL A 112 9.43 1.34 5.47
C VAL A 112 10.88 0.87 5.34
N THR A 113 11.59 1.30 4.29
CA THR A 113 13.00 0.94 4.06
C THR A 113 13.90 1.45 5.18
N ARG A 114 13.72 2.72 5.58
CA ARG A 114 14.50 3.32 6.66
C ARG A 114 14.21 2.68 8.02
N MET A 115 12.94 2.38 8.31
CA MET A 115 12.54 1.70 9.55
C MET A 115 13.07 0.27 9.60
N ALA A 116 13.01 -0.46 8.48
CA ALA A 116 13.62 -1.78 8.35
C ALA A 116 15.15 -1.73 8.54
N GLY A 117 15.82 -0.73 7.97
CA GLY A 117 17.25 -0.47 8.17
C GLY A 117 17.59 -0.24 9.64
N MET A 118 16.88 0.68 10.30
CA MET A 118 17.07 0.95 11.74
C MET A 118 16.82 -0.28 12.61
N ALA A 119 15.79 -1.08 12.31
CA ALA A 119 15.50 -2.31 13.03
C ALA A 119 16.60 -3.36 12.85
N SER A 120 17.12 -3.50 11.62
CA SER A 120 18.26 -4.40 11.32
C SER A 120 19.52 -3.98 12.07
N ASP A 121 19.85 -2.68 12.05
CA ASP A 121 21.00 -2.15 12.77
C ASP A 121 20.86 -2.34 14.28
N ALA A 122 19.67 -2.08 14.84
CA ALA A 122 19.38 -2.31 16.25
C ALA A 122 19.52 -3.79 16.63
N MET A 123 19.02 -4.71 15.81
CA MET A 123 19.17 -6.15 16.02
C MET A 123 20.64 -6.59 15.94
N CYS A 124 21.42 -6.01 15.03
CA CYS A 124 22.85 -6.30 14.91
C CYS A 124 23.64 -5.80 16.13
N LEU A 125 23.34 -4.58 16.61
CA LEU A 125 23.92 -4.05 17.85
C LEU A 125 23.53 -4.90 19.05
N LEU A 126 22.28 -5.35 19.12
CA LEU A 126 21.79 -6.21 20.19
C LEU A 126 22.48 -7.58 20.16
N ASP A 127 22.58 -8.25 19.00
CA ASP A 127 23.31 -9.53 18.85
C ASP A 127 24.79 -9.38 19.21
N ARG A 128 25.42 -8.28 18.81
CA ARG A 128 26.79 -8.01 19.20
C ARG A 128 26.92 -7.76 20.71
N ALA A 129 26.00 -7.02 21.31
CA ALA A 129 26.00 -6.74 22.74
C ALA A 129 25.79 -8.00 23.59
N THR A 130 24.92 -8.91 23.14
CA THR A 130 24.70 -10.21 23.79
C THR A 130 25.89 -11.14 23.59
N ARG A 131 26.44 -11.26 22.37
CA ARG A 131 27.62 -12.12 22.09
C ARG A 131 28.89 -11.67 22.79
N THR A 132 29.12 -10.35 22.90
CA THR A 132 30.30 -9.82 23.60
C THR A 132 30.18 -9.90 25.11
N GLY A 133 29.00 -10.26 25.64
CA GLY A 133 28.70 -10.27 27.08
C GLY A 133 28.86 -8.89 27.71
N VAL A 134 28.81 -7.81 26.93
CA VAL A 134 29.02 -6.45 27.44
C VAL A 134 27.86 -6.04 28.35
N MET A 135 26.65 -6.52 28.05
CA MET A 135 25.48 -6.33 28.92
C MET A 135 25.67 -7.04 30.26
N ASP A 136 26.13 -8.30 30.26
CA ASP A 136 26.38 -9.05 31.50
C ASP A 136 27.50 -8.42 32.33
N ARG A 137 28.56 -7.90 31.68
CA ARG A 137 29.64 -7.19 32.37
C ARG A 137 29.17 -5.87 32.99
N LEU A 138 28.37 -5.09 32.26
CA LEU A 138 27.81 -3.85 32.78
C LEU A 138 26.84 -4.12 33.92
N LEU A 139 26.00 -5.15 33.79
CA LEU A 139 25.09 -5.58 34.85
C LEU A 139 25.86 -6.05 36.09
N ALA A 140 26.91 -6.85 35.92
CA ALA A 140 27.74 -7.31 37.04
C ALA A 140 28.49 -6.16 37.73
N VAL A 141 28.93 -5.15 36.99
CA VAL A 141 29.53 -3.94 37.58
C VAL A 141 28.47 -3.12 38.32
N ALA A 142 27.29 -2.94 37.73
CA ALA A 142 26.19 -2.22 38.37
C ALA A 142 25.73 -2.93 39.65
N GLU A 143 25.59 -4.26 39.62
CA GLU A 143 25.22 -5.07 40.77
C GLU A 143 26.30 -5.04 41.86
N LYS A 144 27.59 -5.08 41.49
CA LYS A 144 28.68 -4.87 42.45
C LYS A 144 28.64 -3.48 43.08
N MET A 145 28.37 -2.44 42.30
CA MET A 145 28.26 -1.08 42.81
C MET A 145 27.06 -0.90 43.75
N ASP A 146 25.96 -1.59 43.47
CA ASP A 146 24.76 -1.61 44.32
C ASP A 146 24.99 -2.39 45.63
N GLN A 147 25.58 -3.59 45.54
CA GLN A 147 25.91 -4.44 46.69
C GLN A 147 26.90 -3.78 47.65
N GLU A 148 27.89 -3.07 47.12
CA GLU A 148 28.88 -2.35 47.93
C GLU A 148 28.38 -0.95 48.35
N HIS A 149 27.13 -0.60 48.04
CA HIS A 149 26.51 0.72 48.28
C HIS A 149 27.36 1.92 47.83
N ILE A 150 28.34 1.70 46.95
CA ILE A 150 29.35 2.68 46.56
C ILE A 150 28.69 3.93 45.99
N LEU A 151 27.64 3.77 45.19
CA LEU A 151 26.95 4.90 44.59
C LEU A 151 26.21 5.74 45.63
N THR A 152 25.49 5.08 46.55
CA THR A 152 24.75 5.74 47.63
C THR A 152 25.69 6.42 48.61
N ASP A 153 26.74 5.73 49.04
CA ASP A 153 27.76 6.27 49.94
C ASP A 153 28.53 7.42 49.30
N PHE A 154 28.87 7.30 48.01
CA PHE A 154 29.51 8.38 47.27
C PHE A 154 28.61 9.61 47.16
N LEU A 155 27.32 9.44 46.85
CA LEU A 155 26.36 10.53 46.78
C LEU A 155 26.15 11.20 48.15
N CYS A 156 26.04 10.41 49.23
CA CYS A 156 25.94 10.92 50.59
C CYS A 156 27.21 11.66 51.03
N CYS A 157 28.40 11.11 50.77
CA CYS A 157 29.67 11.77 51.05
C CYS A 157 29.85 13.05 50.24
N LEU A 158 29.44 13.05 48.96
CA LEU A 158 29.55 14.22 48.10
C LEU A 158 28.60 15.33 48.52
N ALA A 159 27.35 14.99 48.88
CA ALA A 159 26.40 15.93 49.46
C ALA A 159 26.93 16.52 50.78
N GLY A 160 27.40 15.67 51.71
CA GLY A 160 27.98 16.11 52.98
C GLY A 160 29.20 17.01 52.81
N ALA A 161 30.10 16.68 51.88
CA ALA A 161 31.27 17.50 51.57
C ALA A 161 30.89 18.85 50.95
N THR A 162 29.86 18.91 50.11
CA THR A 162 29.38 20.18 49.56
C THR A 162 28.70 21.07 50.60
N GLU A 163 28.00 20.47 51.57
CA GLU A 163 27.35 21.18 52.67
C GLU A 163 28.39 21.72 53.67
N GLU A 164 29.37 20.90 54.07
CA GLU A 164 30.50 21.36 54.89
C GLU A 164 31.34 22.43 54.20
N ALA A 165 31.61 22.29 52.90
CA ALA A 165 32.33 23.30 52.13
C ALA A 165 31.57 24.64 52.06
N ALA A 166 30.23 24.61 52.06
CA ALA A 166 29.41 25.82 52.09
C ALA A 166 29.44 26.54 53.45
N HIS A 167 29.67 25.80 54.54
CA HIS A 167 29.73 26.34 55.90
C HIS A 167 31.15 26.63 56.43
N THR A 168 32.19 26.19 55.71
CA THR A 168 33.58 26.41 56.11
C THR A 168 34.10 27.76 55.60
N PRO A 169 34.68 28.62 56.45
CA PRO A 169 35.26 29.88 56.01
C PRO A 169 36.44 29.66 55.06
N ALA A 170 36.58 30.53 54.06
CA ALA A 170 37.62 30.43 53.03
C ALA A 170 39.01 30.25 53.65
N PRO A 171 39.84 29.32 53.14
CA PRO A 171 41.15 29.05 53.71
C PRO A 171 42.01 30.32 53.71
N LYS A 172 42.75 30.53 54.80
CA LYS A 172 43.55 31.75 55.08
C LYS A 172 44.62 32.08 54.02
N GLY A 173 44.90 31.17 53.09
CA GLY A 173 45.84 31.37 51.98
C GLY A 173 47.30 31.49 52.40
N GLY A 174 48.20 31.49 51.42
CA GLY A 174 49.65 31.70 51.62
C GLY A 174 50.46 30.46 52.03
N ILE A 175 51.79 30.60 51.98
CA ILE A 175 52.76 29.54 52.32
C ILE A 175 52.66 29.06 53.77
N SER A 176 52.35 29.98 54.71
CA SER A 176 52.09 29.63 56.12
C SER A 176 50.79 28.83 56.27
N GLY A 177 49.71 29.23 55.59
CA GLY A 177 48.44 28.53 55.64
C GLY A 177 48.51 27.13 55.03
N LEU A 178 49.29 26.96 53.97
CA LEU A 178 49.55 25.65 53.36
C LEU A 178 50.36 24.73 54.30
N TRP A 179 51.34 25.29 55.01
CA TRP A 179 52.13 24.54 56.00
C TRP A 179 51.28 24.09 57.19
N ASP A 180 50.40 24.96 57.68
CA ASP A 180 49.46 24.63 58.75
C ASP A 180 48.44 23.59 58.31
N LEU A 181 47.92 23.68 57.08
CA LEU A 181 47.01 22.68 56.48
C LEU A 181 47.67 21.31 56.37
N MET A 182 48.94 21.25 55.96
CA MET A 182 49.69 19.98 55.83
C MET A 182 49.98 19.32 57.19
N LYS A 183 50.05 20.10 58.27
CA LYS A 183 50.19 19.58 59.64
C LYS A 183 48.89 19.05 60.23
N GLN A 184 47.74 19.36 59.62
CA GLN A 184 46.47 18.84 60.11
C GLN A 184 46.40 17.32 59.96
N PRO A 185 45.93 16.60 61.00
CA PRO A 185 45.86 15.14 60.97
C PRO A 185 44.93 14.63 59.86
N GLU A 186 43.87 15.37 59.55
CA GLU A 186 42.92 15.06 58.47
C GLU A 186 43.61 15.08 57.10
N THR A 187 44.35 16.14 56.78
CA THR A 187 45.15 16.23 55.54
C THR A 187 46.16 15.08 55.43
N GLN A 188 46.80 14.71 56.54
CA GLN A 188 47.74 13.59 56.56
C GLN A 188 47.05 12.26 56.28
N GLN A 189 45.86 12.03 56.86
CA GLN A 189 45.07 10.83 56.60
C GLN A 189 44.61 10.75 55.14
N THR A 190 44.19 11.87 54.54
CA THR A 190 43.83 11.92 53.11
C THR A 190 45.04 11.60 52.21
N ILE A 191 46.20 12.18 52.49
CA ILE A 191 47.44 11.89 51.75
C ILE A 191 47.83 10.41 51.92
N GLN A 192 47.70 9.86 53.13
CA GLN A 192 47.98 8.46 53.41
C GLN A 192 47.04 7.52 52.65
N PHE A 193 45.74 7.84 52.61
CA PHE A 193 44.75 7.11 51.82
C PHE A 193 45.07 7.14 50.32
N LEU A 194 45.38 8.32 49.77
CA LEU A 194 45.78 8.47 48.37
C LEU A 194 47.02 7.64 48.02
N MET A 195 48.01 7.58 48.92
CA MET A 195 49.17 6.71 48.76
C MET A 195 48.81 5.22 48.80
N LEU A 196 47.94 4.79 49.71
CA LEU A 196 47.48 3.39 49.81
C LEU A 196 46.66 2.98 48.58
N LEU A 197 45.77 3.85 48.10
CA LEU A 197 45.00 3.66 46.87
C LEU A 197 45.93 3.49 45.66
N GLY A 198 46.94 4.36 45.53
CA GLY A 198 47.94 4.26 44.48
C GLY A 198 48.74 2.96 44.53
N LYS A 199 49.09 2.48 45.73
CA LYS A 199 49.77 1.17 45.91
C LYS A 199 48.90 0.02 45.41
N HIS A 200 47.63 -0.03 45.81
CA HIS A 200 46.71 -1.09 45.36
C HIS A 200 46.44 -1.04 43.85
N PHE A 201 46.22 0.16 43.30
CA PHE A 201 46.01 0.34 41.86
C PHE A 201 47.21 -0.17 41.04
N ARG A 202 48.43 0.17 41.49
CA ARG A 202 49.67 -0.30 40.88
C ARG A 202 49.82 -1.82 40.96
N SER A 203 49.49 -2.43 42.11
CA SER A 203 49.54 -3.89 42.28
C SER A 203 48.51 -4.65 41.45
N CYS A 204 47.33 -4.07 41.19
CA CYS A 204 46.31 -4.66 40.31
C CYS A 204 46.65 -4.55 38.82
N ARG A 205 47.34 -3.48 38.40
CA ARG A 205 47.72 -3.25 36.98
C ARG A 205 49.07 -3.83 36.57
N LEU A 206 49.98 -4.12 37.52
CA LEU A 206 51.34 -4.63 37.25
C LEU A 206 51.53 -6.10 37.63
N LYS A 207 50.48 -6.83 38.02
CA LYS A 207 50.53 -8.29 38.08
C LYS A 207 50.40 -8.82 36.63
N PRO A 208 51.39 -9.58 36.10
CA PRO A 208 51.19 -10.33 34.86
C PRO A 208 50.09 -11.38 35.03
#